data_AF-A0A6P2C2Z0-F1
#
_entry.id   AF-A0A6P2C2Z0-F1
#
_cell.length_a   1.000
_cell.length_b   1.000
_cell.length_c   1.000
_cell.angle_alpha   90.00
_cell.angle_beta   90.00
_cell.angle_gamma   90.00
#
_symmetry.space_group_name_H-M   'P 1'
#
loop_
_entity.id
_entity.type
_entity.pdbx_description
1 polymer ?
#
loop_
_entity_poly.entity_id
_entity_poly.type
_entity_poly.pdbx_seq_one_letter_code
_entity_poly.pdbx_strand_id
1 'polypeptide(L)'
;MRIDQPEDRDDAPASVDLAAVGVPDVREAPKPDAADPPDVAGRTERTLEHRARVDAAYRTYAIDQGCARVEKIEREMVTPAMRRIEAEDPERHLAGLEHRLKERYRIEEKVTHDIEKRGVSASDAFATMKDAIRYTYCYPDDHYADGVPADCERLKAAGFEHVDSRNWWPHDEYKGFNSWWRVPENGQLFEVQFHTQASLDAKEETHAAYERLRKLPPDHAEVRDLRAYQREVTAKIPMPPGALDISIS
;
A
#
# COMPACT_ATOMS: atom_id res chain seq x y z
N MET A 1 16.00 -97.04 31.36
CA MET A 1 17.32 -96.80 32.01
C MET A 1 17.03 -96.24 33.40
N ARG A 2 17.34 -96.98 34.49
CA ARG A 2 17.31 -96.60 35.93
C ARG A 2 16.05 -95.81 36.40
N ILE A 3 15.04 -96.39 37.06
CA ILE A 3 15.00 -97.02 38.41
C ILE A 3 15.51 -96.08 39.53
N ASP A 4 14.58 -95.47 40.28
CA ASP A 4 14.37 -95.54 41.76
C ASP A 4 13.20 -94.58 42.12
N GLN A 5 12.01 -95.00 42.60
CA GLN A 5 11.62 -95.47 43.97
C GLN A 5 11.53 -94.29 45.00
N PRO A 6 10.59 -94.31 45.99
CA PRO A 6 9.44 -93.38 46.00
C PRO A 6 9.15 -92.75 47.39
N GLU A 7 7.89 -92.80 47.87
CA GLU A 7 7.36 -92.40 49.20
C GLU A 7 7.11 -90.87 49.39
N ASP A 8 6.09 -90.40 50.13
CA ASP A 8 5.08 -91.09 50.95
C ASP A 8 3.81 -90.22 51.19
N ARG A 9 2.64 -90.87 51.40
CA ARG A 9 1.50 -90.50 52.31
C ARG A 9 0.84 -89.09 52.28
N ASP A 10 -0.34 -88.85 52.85
CA ASP A 10 -1.49 -89.70 53.23
C ASP A 10 -2.76 -88.81 53.26
N ASP A 11 -3.92 -89.48 53.28
CA ASP A 11 -5.26 -89.11 53.75
C ASP A 11 -5.76 -87.64 53.96
N ALA A 12 -7.08 -87.53 53.81
CA ALA A 12 -7.88 -86.32 53.97
C ALA A 12 -8.42 -86.16 55.43
N PRO A 13 -9.56 -85.48 55.69
CA PRO A 13 -9.64 -84.02 55.86
C PRO A 13 -10.27 -83.59 57.21
N ALA A 14 -10.08 -82.33 57.63
CA ALA A 14 -11.03 -81.63 58.52
C ALA A 14 -10.81 -80.09 58.58
N SER A 15 -11.93 -79.34 58.61
CA SER A 15 -12.06 -77.98 59.18
C SER A 15 -11.83 -78.01 60.71
N VAL A 16 -11.39 -76.98 61.44
CA VAL A 16 -11.75 -75.53 61.50
C VAL A 16 -10.50 -74.69 61.93
N ASP A 17 -10.46 -73.39 62.27
CA ASP A 17 -11.50 -72.38 62.59
C ASP A 17 -11.03 -70.91 62.39
N LEU A 18 -11.94 -69.98 62.70
CA LEU A 18 -11.84 -68.52 62.92
C LEU A 18 -10.54 -67.96 63.53
N ALA A 19 -9.98 -66.91 62.90
CA ALA A 19 -9.69 -65.62 63.55
C ALA A 19 -9.28 -64.49 62.58
N ALA A 20 -9.56 -63.24 62.99
CA ALA A 20 -9.07 -61.94 62.50
C ALA A 20 -9.89 -61.22 61.40
N VAL A 21 -10.73 -60.28 61.85
CA VAL A 21 -11.28 -59.19 61.01
C VAL A 21 -10.17 -58.18 60.72
N GLY A 22 -9.66 -58.19 59.49
CA GLY A 22 -8.82 -57.12 58.94
C GLY A 22 -9.68 -56.06 58.24
N VAL A 23 -9.46 -54.79 58.56
CA VAL A 23 -10.12 -53.64 57.90
C VAL A 23 -9.73 -53.63 56.41
N PRO A 24 -10.68 -53.40 55.46
CA PRO A 24 -10.31 -53.26 54.06
C PRO A 24 -9.44 -52.02 53.87
N ASP A 25 -8.25 -52.22 53.31
CA ASP A 25 -7.32 -51.17 52.92
C ASP A 25 -7.97 -50.26 51.86
N VAL A 26 -8.38 -49.06 52.28
CA VAL A 26 -8.94 -48.05 51.40
C VAL A 26 -7.79 -47.45 50.61
N ARG A 27 -7.53 -48.01 49.42
CA ARG A 27 -6.60 -47.45 48.45
C ARG A 27 -6.92 -45.96 48.24
N GLU A 28 -6.05 -45.09 48.73
CA GLU A 28 -6.17 -43.65 48.55
C GLU A 28 -6.19 -43.37 47.03
N ALA A 29 -7.29 -42.81 46.53
CA ALA A 29 -7.37 -42.41 45.14
C ALA A 29 -6.27 -41.37 44.87
N PRO A 30 -5.56 -41.43 43.73
CA PRO A 30 -4.54 -40.44 43.43
C PRO A 30 -5.20 -39.06 43.45
N LYS A 31 -4.66 -38.16 44.27
CA LYS A 31 -5.07 -36.75 44.27
C LYS A 31 -4.93 -36.25 42.83
N PRO A 32 -5.92 -35.51 42.29
CA PRO A 32 -5.75 -34.90 40.98
C PRO A 32 -4.51 -34.02 41.06
N ASP A 33 -3.55 -34.24 40.15
CA ASP A 33 -2.44 -33.33 39.99
C ASP A 33 -3.01 -31.91 39.81
N ALA A 34 -2.35 -30.94 40.45
CA ALA A 34 -2.74 -29.55 40.30
C ALA A 34 -2.64 -29.22 38.81
N ALA A 35 -3.79 -29.03 38.16
CA ALA A 35 -3.83 -28.73 36.74
C ALA A 35 -2.95 -27.52 36.47
N ASP A 36 -2.03 -27.64 35.50
CA ASP A 36 -1.13 -26.55 35.13
C ASP A 36 -1.95 -25.26 34.97
N PRO A 37 -1.47 -24.13 35.52
CA PRO A 37 -2.18 -22.86 35.39
C PRO A 37 -2.42 -22.59 33.90
N PRO A 38 -3.65 -22.20 33.51
CA PRO A 38 -3.99 -22.11 32.10
C PRO A 38 -2.99 -21.21 31.37
N ASP A 39 -2.53 -21.67 30.20
CA ASP A 39 -1.61 -20.94 29.32
C ASP A 39 -2.32 -19.71 28.71
N VAL A 40 -2.53 -18.69 29.54
CA VAL A 40 -3.16 -17.42 29.18
C VAL A 40 -2.20 -16.58 28.33
N ALA A 41 -0.90 -16.64 28.59
CA ALA A 41 0.12 -15.95 27.82
C ALA A 41 0.16 -16.45 26.37
N GLY A 42 0.41 -17.74 26.15
CA GLY A 42 0.41 -18.35 24.82
C GLY A 42 -0.96 -18.33 24.14
N ARG A 43 -2.08 -18.34 24.88
CA ARG A 43 -3.41 -18.10 24.30
C ARG A 43 -3.58 -16.66 23.81
N THR A 44 -3.03 -15.68 24.53
CA THR A 44 -3.05 -14.26 24.14
C THR A 44 -2.17 -14.02 22.92
N GLU A 45 -0.94 -14.55 22.91
CA GLU A 45 -0.02 -14.48 21.77
C GLU A 45 -0.64 -15.11 20.51
N ARG A 46 -1.17 -16.35 20.59
CA ARG A 46 -1.86 -17.00 19.45
C ARG A 46 -3.06 -16.19 18.95
N THR A 47 -3.76 -15.47 19.83
CA THR A 47 -4.90 -14.61 19.45
C THR A 47 -4.42 -13.35 18.74
N LEU A 48 -3.32 -12.73 19.20
CA LEU A 48 -2.68 -11.58 18.56
C LEU A 48 -2.08 -11.96 17.21
N GLU A 49 -1.40 -13.10 17.09
CA GLU A 49 -0.89 -13.62 15.82
C GLU A 49 -2.02 -13.90 14.82
N HIS A 50 -3.09 -14.56 15.27
CA HIS A 50 -4.24 -14.85 14.41
C HIS A 50 -4.89 -13.57 13.90
N ARG A 51 -5.11 -12.59 14.79
CA ARG A 51 -5.61 -11.27 14.41
C ARG A 51 -4.69 -10.57 13.42
N ALA A 52 -3.38 -10.54 13.66
CA ALA A 52 -2.42 -9.93 12.75
C ALA A 52 -2.42 -10.59 11.36
N ARG A 53 -2.58 -11.92 11.27
CA ARG A 53 -2.72 -12.65 9.99
C ARG A 53 -4.02 -12.30 9.27
N VAL A 54 -5.14 -12.19 9.99
CA VAL A 54 -6.44 -11.79 9.42
C VAL A 54 -6.42 -10.33 8.94
N ASP A 55 -5.88 -9.42 9.75
CA ASP A 55 -5.74 -8.00 9.42
C ASP A 55 -4.82 -7.80 8.19
N ALA A 56 -3.74 -8.59 8.08
CA ALA A 56 -2.87 -8.60 6.90
C ALA A 56 -3.59 -9.14 5.65
N ALA A 57 -4.32 -10.27 5.76
CA ALA A 57 -5.07 -10.83 4.64
C ALA A 57 -6.18 -9.87 4.14
N TYR A 58 -6.88 -9.22 5.06
CA TYR A 58 -7.88 -8.19 4.74
C TYR A 58 -7.24 -6.96 4.07
N ARG A 59 -6.06 -6.53 4.54
CA ARG A 59 -5.29 -5.44 3.91
C ARG A 59 -4.91 -5.77 2.47
N THR A 60 -4.35 -6.96 2.21
CA THR A 60 -3.99 -7.40 0.86
C THR A 60 -5.21 -7.42 -0.05
N TYR A 61 -6.32 -8.03 0.40
CA TYR A 61 -7.57 -8.05 -0.36
C TYR A 61 -8.10 -6.63 -0.65
N ALA A 62 -8.08 -5.72 0.33
CA ALA A 62 -8.51 -4.35 0.14
C ALA A 62 -7.61 -3.56 -0.85
N ILE A 63 -6.31 -3.85 -0.88
CA ILE A 63 -5.36 -3.30 -1.86
C ILE A 63 -5.65 -3.83 -3.26
N ASP A 64 -5.82 -5.14 -3.44
CA ASP A 64 -6.13 -5.74 -4.74
C ASP A 64 -7.46 -5.21 -5.31
N GLN A 65 -8.50 -5.12 -4.47
CA GLN A 65 -9.77 -4.51 -4.85
C GLN A 65 -9.64 -3.01 -5.18
N GLY A 66 -8.75 -2.29 -4.49
CA GLY A 66 -8.45 -0.89 -4.78
C GLY A 66 -7.76 -0.71 -6.15
N CYS A 67 -6.69 -1.46 -6.40
CA CYS A 67 -5.98 -1.46 -7.68
C CYS A 67 -6.92 -1.82 -8.85
N ALA A 68 -7.72 -2.87 -8.72
CA ALA A 68 -8.68 -3.27 -9.75
C ALA A 68 -9.74 -2.19 -10.05
N ARG A 69 -10.17 -1.41 -9.04
CA ARG A 69 -11.05 -0.24 -9.27
C ARG A 69 -10.32 0.89 -10.00
N VAL A 70 -9.10 1.22 -9.59
CA VAL A 70 -8.26 2.25 -10.22
C VAL A 70 -8.03 1.93 -11.69
N GLU A 71 -7.58 0.71 -12.01
CA GLU A 71 -7.37 0.22 -13.38
C GLU A 71 -8.65 0.25 -14.22
N LYS A 72 -9.80 -0.07 -13.62
CA LYS A 72 -11.09 -0.02 -14.30
C LYS A 72 -11.46 1.41 -14.68
N ILE A 73 -11.38 2.34 -13.72
CA ILE A 73 -11.76 3.75 -13.92
C ILE A 73 -10.79 4.43 -14.90
N GLU A 74 -9.49 4.15 -14.79
CA GLU A 74 -8.47 4.59 -15.74
C GLU A 74 -8.86 4.20 -17.18
N ARG A 75 -9.07 2.90 -17.41
CA ARG A 75 -9.32 2.34 -18.75
C ARG A 75 -10.68 2.75 -19.34
N GLU A 76 -11.73 2.80 -18.53
CA GLU A 76 -13.11 2.96 -19.01
C GLU A 76 -13.58 4.42 -19.03
N MET A 77 -12.97 5.30 -18.22
CA MET A 77 -13.38 6.70 -18.07
C MET A 77 -12.24 7.67 -18.41
N VAL A 78 -11.10 7.56 -17.73
CA VAL A 78 -10.08 8.64 -17.76
C VAL A 78 -9.23 8.62 -19.04
N THR A 79 -8.58 7.51 -19.41
CA THR A 79 -7.80 7.42 -20.68
C THR A 79 -8.64 7.75 -21.91
N PRO A 80 -9.89 7.24 -22.07
CA PRO A 80 -10.74 7.61 -23.18
C PRO A 80 -11.03 9.11 -23.25
N ALA A 81 -11.16 9.79 -22.10
CA ALA A 81 -11.33 11.24 -22.06
C ALA A 81 -10.04 11.99 -22.38
N MET A 82 -8.88 11.60 -21.81
CA MET A 82 -7.59 12.23 -22.10
C MET A 82 -7.29 12.18 -23.61
N ARG A 83 -7.50 11.03 -24.26
CA ARG A 83 -7.28 10.90 -25.72
C ARG A 83 -8.23 11.73 -26.58
N ARG A 84 -9.44 12.04 -26.10
CA ARG A 84 -10.34 12.97 -26.79
C ARG A 84 -9.84 14.40 -26.65
N ILE A 85 -9.49 14.80 -25.42
CA ILE A 85 -8.96 16.12 -25.11
C ILE A 85 -7.66 16.38 -25.88
N GLU A 86 -6.72 15.43 -25.89
CA GLU A 86 -5.51 15.45 -26.73
C GLU A 86 -5.83 15.79 -28.19
N ALA A 87 -6.77 15.05 -28.80
CA ALA A 87 -7.16 15.23 -30.20
C ALA A 87 -7.84 16.59 -30.52
N GLU A 88 -8.23 17.38 -29.52
CA GLU A 88 -8.82 18.73 -29.72
C GLU A 88 -7.77 19.83 -29.98
N ASP A 89 -6.48 19.55 -29.85
CA ASP A 89 -5.40 20.51 -30.14
C ASP A 89 -4.11 19.75 -30.53
N PRO A 90 -3.62 19.90 -31.77
CA PRO A 90 -2.53 19.08 -32.31
C PRO A 90 -1.13 19.56 -31.91
N GLU A 91 -0.99 20.66 -31.17
CA GLU A 91 0.31 21.29 -30.89
C GLU A 91 1.01 20.63 -29.69
N ARG A 92 0.24 19.94 -28.84
CA ARG A 92 0.68 19.17 -27.67
C ARG A 92 0.37 17.68 -27.81
N HIS A 93 0.90 16.85 -26.92
CA HIS A 93 0.62 15.42 -26.87
C HIS A 93 0.68 14.84 -25.45
N LEU A 94 0.07 13.66 -25.24
CA LEU A 94 0.20 12.87 -24.03
C LEU A 94 1.53 12.10 -24.02
N ALA A 95 2.37 12.39 -23.03
CA ALA A 95 3.65 11.71 -22.80
C ALA A 95 3.55 10.69 -21.65
N GLY A 96 4.33 9.61 -21.75
CA GLY A 96 4.48 8.63 -20.66
C GLY A 96 3.23 7.80 -20.35
N LEU A 97 2.40 7.46 -21.34
CA LEU A 97 1.12 6.75 -21.13
C LEU A 97 1.28 5.34 -20.53
N GLU A 98 2.42 4.70 -20.74
CA GLU A 98 2.82 3.46 -20.07
C GLU A 98 2.98 3.62 -18.55
N HIS A 99 3.30 4.82 -18.07
CA HIS A 99 3.46 5.17 -16.66
C HIS A 99 2.21 5.81 -16.03
N ARG A 100 1.07 5.81 -16.74
CA ARG A 100 -0.16 6.49 -16.28
C ARG A 100 -0.80 5.88 -15.03
N LEU A 101 -0.51 4.62 -14.73
CA LEU A 101 -0.94 3.93 -13.52
C LEU A 101 0.22 3.85 -12.53
N LYS A 102 -0.07 4.10 -11.25
CA LYS A 102 0.92 3.92 -10.19
C LYS A 102 1.18 2.43 -9.97
N GLU A 103 2.46 2.04 -10.03
CA GLU A 103 2.91 0.67 -9.77
C GLU A 103 2.31 0.06 -8.50
N ARG A 104 1.83 -1.20 -8.57
CA ARG A 104 1.12 -1.87 -7.44
C ARG A 104 1.94 -1.83 -6.15
N TYR A 105 3.25 -2.08 -6.21
CA TYR A 105 4.10 -2.05 -5.01
C TYR A 105 4.20 -0.64 -4.39
N ARG A 106 4.10 0.42 -5.19
CA ARG A 106 4.07 1.82 -4.71
C ARG A 106 2.71 2.22 -4.13
N ILE A 107 1.62 1.63 -4.64
CA ILE A 107 0.30 1.72 -4.00
C ILE A 107 0.36 1.01 -2.64
N GLU A 108 0.92 -0.20 -2.57
CA GLU A 108 1.07 -0.97 -1.34
C GLU A 108 1.96 -0.28 -0.29
N GLU A 109 3.12 0.28 -0.68
CA GLU A 109 3.96 1.15 0.15
C GLU A 109 3.12 2.30 0.76
N LYS A 110 2.36 3.02 -0.08
CA LYS A 110 1.61 4.22 0.30
C LYS A 110 0.41 3.91 1.20
N VAL A 111 -0.39 2.90 0.85
CA VAL A 111 -1.53 2.45 1.65
C VAL A 111 -1.06 1.94 3.02
N THR A 112 0.03 1.15 3.07
CA THR A 112 0.63 0.68 4.32
C THR A 112 1.12 1.84 5.18
N HIS A 113 1.84 2.80 4.59
CA HIS A 113 2.28 4.01 5.28
C HIS A 113 1.10 4.83 5.84
N ASP A 114 0.04 5.04 5.06
CA ASP A 114 -1.13 5.79 5.49
C ASP A 114 -1.86 5.09 6.64
N ILE A 115 -2.04 3.76 6.58
CA ILE A 115 -2.61 2.98 7.70
C ILE A 115 -1.75 3.13 8.96
N GLU A 116 -0.43 2.97 8.85
CA GLU A 116 0.49 2.96 10.00
C GLU A 116 0.76 4.34 10.61
N LYS A 117 0.78 5.40 9.79
CA LYS A 117 1.11 6.77 10.25
C LYS A 117 -0.11 7.65 10.50
N ARG A 118 -1.25 7.36 9.86
CA ARG A 118 -2.47 8.17 9.95
C ARG A 118 -3.67 7.40 10.53
N GLY A 119 -3.56 6.08 10.71
CA GLY A 119 -4.64 5.26 11.29
C GLY A 119 -5.89 5.13 10.40
N VAL A 120 -5.77 5.43 9.11
CA VAL A 120 -6.89 5.41 8.16
C VAL A 120 -7.14 4.00 7.60
N SER A 121 -8.32 3.74 7.03
CA SER A 121 -8.55 2.47 6.34
C SER A 121 -7.83 2.43 4.99
N ALA A 122 -7.64 1.23 4.42
CA ALA A 122 -7.15 1.09 3.05
C ALA A 122 -8.03 1.84 2.03
N SER A 123 -9.36 1.85 2.23
CA SER A 123 -10.29 2.57 1.35
C SER A 123 -10.05 4.09 1.38
N ASP A 124 -9.80 4.67 2.55
CA ASP A 124 -9.54 6.10 2.71
C ASP A 124 -8.16 6.50 2.16
N ALA A 125 -7.18 5.59 2.27
CA ALA A 125 -5.88 5.76 1.63
C ALA A 125 -6.01 5.84 0.09
N PHE A 126 -6.81 4.97 -0.54
CA PHE A 126 -7.15 5.11 -1.96
C PHE A 126 -7.93 6.39 -2.28
N ALA A 127 -8.95 6.73 -1.49
CA ALA A 127 -9.78 7.92 -1.71
C ALA A 127 -9.00 9.25 -1.62
N THR A 128 -7.87 9.26 -0.90
CA THR A 128 -6.96 10.41 -0.81
C THR A 128 -5.73 10.30 -1.73
N MET A 129 -5.58 9.20 -2.48
CA MET A 129 -4.45 8.99 -3.40
C MET A 129 -4.65 9.74 -4.72
N LYS A 130 -4.34 11.05 -4.68
CA LYS A 130 -4.30 11.97 -5.84
C LYS A 130 -3.55 11.43 -7.07
N ASP A 131 -2.60 10.51 -6.89
CA ASP A 131 -1.65 10.06 -7.91
C ASP A 131 -1.70 8.56 -8.25
N ALA A 132 -2.84 7.89 -8.02
CA ALA A 132 -3.04 6.51 -8.46
C ALA A 132 -3.14 6.40 -10.00
N ILE A 133 -3.69 7.44 -10.62
CA ILE A 133 -3.74 7.66 -12.07
C ILE A 133 -3.09 9.03 -12.34
N ARG A 134 -2.21 9.11 -13.34
CA ARG A 134 -1.52 10.35 -13.74
C ARG A 134 -1.39 10.43 -15.25
N TYR A 135 -1.59 11.61 -15.83
CA TYR A 135 -1.24 11.92 -17.21
C TYR A 135 -0.25 13.06 -17.28
N THR A 136 0.49 13.14 -18.38
CA THR A 136 1.38 14.27 -18.68
C THR A 136 1.05 14.78 -20.08
N TYR A 137 0.68 16.05 -20.21
CA TYR A 137 0.72 16.75 -21.50
C TYR A 137 2.07 17.43 -21.67
N CYS A 138 2.67 17.27 -22.85
CA CYS A 138 3.89 17.94 -23.27
C CYS A 138 3.57 18.96 -24.37
N TYR A 139 3.98 20.21 -24.17
CA TYR A 139 3.74 21.36 -25.04
C TYR A 139 5.04 21.94 -25.62
N PRO A 140 4.95 22.64 -26.77
CA PRO A 140 5.88 23.70 -27.17
C PRO A 140 5.87 24.85 -26.16
N ASP A 141 7.02 25.51 -25.98
CA ASP A 141 7.18 26.60 -25.00
C ASP A 141 6.23 27.78 -25.25
N ASP A 142 5.97 28.14 -26.50
CA ASP A 142 5.11 29.24 -26.91
C ASP A 142 3.60 28.96 -26.79
N HIS A 143 3.20 27.69 -26.73
CA HIS A 143 1.79 27.27 -26.56
C HIS A 143 1.45 26.89 -25.11
N TYR A 144 2.44 26.79 -24.23
CA TYR A 144 2.28 26.28 -22.87
C TYR A 144 1.30 27.09 -22.00
N ALA A 145 1.46 28.41 -21.92
CA ALA A 145 0.73 29.22 -20.94
C ALA A 145 -0.76 29.40 -21.26
N ASP A 146 -1.13 29.45 -22.54
CA ASP A 146 -2.53 29.51 -22.99
C ASP A 146 -3.17 28.12 -23.05
N GLY A 147 -2.38 27.09 -23.38
CA GLY A 147 -2.84 25.71 -23.49
C GLY A 147 -3.22 25.06 -22.16
N VAL A 148 -2.46 25.31 -21.08
CA VAL A 148 -2.75 24.72 -19.75
C VAL A 148 -4.13 25.10 -19.21
N PRO A 149 -4.56 26.39 -19.19
CA PRO A 149 -5.93 26.76 -18.85
C PRO A 149 -6.96 26.14 -19.79
N ALA A 150 -6.70 26.13 -21.10
CA ALA A 150 -7.62 25.56 -22.09
C ALA A 150 -7.88 24.07 -21.84
N ASP A 151 -6.85 23.28 -21.50
CA ASP A 151 -7.02 21.88 -21.12
C ASP A 151 -7.77 21.68 -19.81
N CYS A 152 -7.60 22.60 -18.86
CA CYS A 152 -8.38 22.56 -17.63
C CYS A 152 -9.87 22.82 -17.90
N GLU A 153 -10.22 23.72 -18.84
CA GLU A 153 -11.60 23.87 -19.29
C GLU A 153 -12.10 22.66 -20.09
N ARG A 154 -11.27 22.03 -20.94
CA ARG A 154 -11.63 20.76 -21.61
C ARG A 154 -11.89 19.62 -20.63
N LEU A 155 -11.11 19.53 -19.54
CA LEU A 155 -11.31 18.55 -18.47
C LEU A 155 -12.62 18.78 -17.71
N LYS A 156 -12.99 20.03 -17.42
CA LYS A 156 -14.32 20.39 -16.89
C LYS A 156 -15.44 20.04 -17.86
N ALA A 157 -15.29 20.38 -19.15
CA ALA A 157 -16.27 20.09 -20.20
C ALA A 157 -16.46 18.58 -20.43
N ALA A 158 -15.42 17.77 -20.21
CA ALA A 158 -15.49 16.31 -20.20
C ALA A 158 -16.17 15.73 -18.95
N GLY A 159 -16.59 16.57 -17.99
CA GLY A 159 -17.32 16.18 -16.79
C GLY A 159 -16.46 15.95 -15.55
N PHE A 160 -15.16 16.24 -15.56
CA PHE A 160 -14.31 16.07 -14.39
C PHE A 160 -14.36 17.29 -13.45
N GLU A 161 -14.42 17.02 -12.15
CA GLU A 161 -14.36 18.06 -11.13
C GLU A 161 -12.91 18.48 -10.87
N HIS A 162 -12.59 19.77 -11.01
CA HIS A 162 -11.31 20.33 -10.59
C HIS A 162 -11.23 20.32 -9.05
N VAL A 163 -10.18 19.71 -8.51
CA VAL A 163 -9.97 19.59 -7.05
C VAL A 163 -9.00 20.65 -6.54
N ASP A 164 -7.88 20.83 -7.24
CA ASP A 164 -6.73 21.62 -6.79
C ASP A 164 -5.71 21.75 -7.93
N SER A 165 -4.89 22.79 -7.92
CA SER A 165 -3.79 22.95 -8.89
C SER A 165 -2.61 23.71 -8.31
N ARG A 166 -1.44 23.52 -8.92
CA ARG A 166 -0.19 24.13 -8.49
C ARG A 166 0.72 24.44 -9.65
N ASN A 167 1.03 25.72 -9.80
CA ASN A 167 2.10 26.21 -10.63
C ASN A 167 3.46 25.97 -9.93
N TRP A 168 4.37 25.25 -10.59
CA TRP A 168 5.73 24.99 -10.08
C TRP A 168 6.81 25.84 -10.74
N TRP A 169 6.50 26.64 -11.78
CA TRP A 169 7.47 27.50 -12.44
C TRP A 169 8.23 28.49 -11.52
N PRO A 170 7.66 29.00 -10.41
CA PRO A 170 8.41 29.80 -9.43
C PRO A 170 9.47 29.01 -8.62
N HIS A 171 9.42 27.67 -8.60
CA HIS A 171 10.31 26.85 -7.77
C HIS A 171 11.63 26.49 -8.47
N ASP A 172 12.64 26.11 -7.68
CA ASP A 172 14.03 25.90 -8.11
C ASP A 172 14.40 24.42 -8.31
N GLU A 173 13.62 23.47 -7.78
CA GLU A 173 13.90 22.02 -7.84
C GLU A 173 13.00 21.25 -8.82
N TYR A 174 11.97 21.88 -9.38
CA TYR A 174 11.02 21.29 -10.36
C TYR A 174 10.30 22.40 -11.14
N LYS A 175 9.98 22.16 -12.41
CA LYS A 175 9.20 23.07 -13.28
C LYS A 175 8.03 22.33 -13.93
N GLY A 176 6.94 23.06 -14.15
CA GLY A 176 5.72 22.53 -14.72
C GLY A 176 4.49 23.08 -14.00
N PHE A 177 3.33 22.53 -14.33
CA PHE A 177 2.06 22.82 -13.69
C PHE A 177 1.36 21.50 -13.42
N ASN A 178 0.79 21.34 -12.22
CA ASN A 178 0.11 20.10 -11.82
C ASN A 178 -1.32 20.45 -11.44
N SER A 179 -2.26 19.61 -11.87
CA SER A 179 -3.68 19.73 -11.53
C SER A 179 -4.20 18.39 -11.03
N TRP A 180 -5.18 18.43 -10.13
CA TRP A 180 -5.83 17.26 -9.60
C TRP A 180 -7.33 17.33 -9.86
N TRP A 181 -7.87 16.20 -10.27
CA TRP A 181 -9.21 16.07 -10.79
C TRP A 181 -9.92 14.90 -10.12
N ARG A 182 -11.25 14.95 -10.08
CA ARG A 182 -12.11 13.90 -9.56
C ARG A 182 -13.08 13.43 -10.64
N VAL A 183 -13.24 12.11 -10.74
CA VAL A 183 -14.32 11.46 -11.47
C VAL A 183 -15.59 11.49 -10.60
N PRO A 184 -16.64 12.26 -10.93
CA PRO A 184 -17.75 12.52 -10.01
C PRO A 184 -18.53 11.26 -9.59
N GLU A 185 -18.68 10.29 -10.50
CA GLU A 185 -19.52 9.10 -10.30
C GLU A 185 -19.00 8.13 -9.25
N ASN A 186 -17.70 8.19 -8.93
CA ASN A 186 -17.03 7.24 -8.03
C ASN A 186 -15.99 7.89 -7.10
N GLY A 187 -15.75 9.20 -7.25
CA GLY A 187 -14.83 9.96 -6.41
C GLY A 187 -13.34 9.74 -6.66
N GLN A 188 -12.96 8.91 -7.64
CA GLN A 188 -11.56 8.61 -7.95
C GLN A 188 -10.80 9.88 -8.34
N LEU A 189 -9.65 10.08 -7.69
CA LEU A 189 -8.74 11.17 -7.99
C LEU A 189 -7.75 10.77 -9.09
N PHE A 190 -7.37 11.73 -9.92
CA PHE A 190 -6.26 11.61 -10.86
C PHE A 190 -5.48 12.93 -10.98
N GLU A 191 -4.23 12.84 -11.42
CA GLU A 191 -3.35 13.98 -11.66
C GLU A 191 -3.19 14.22 -13.18
N VAL A 192 -3.22 15.48 -13.61
CA VAL A 192 -2.77 15.88 -14.93
C VAL A 192 -1.62 16.88 -14.75
N GLN A 193 -0.44 16.49 -15.24
CA GLN A 193 0.77 17.30 -15.27
C GLN A 193 0.90 17.95 -16.64
N PHE A 194 1.37 19.19 -16.68
CA PHE A 194 1.62 19.93 -17.90
C PHE A 194 3.08 20.40 -17.89
N HIS A 195 3.82 19.98 -18.91
CA HIS A 195 5.23 20.24 -19.08
C HIS A 195 5.50 20.83 -20.47
N THR A 196 6.58 21.60 -20.61
CA THR A 196 7.29 21.70 -21.88
C THR A 196 8.33 20.59 -21.98
N GLN A 197 8.81 20.26 -23.18
CA GLN A 197 9.77 19.16 -23.39
C GLN A 197 10.98 19.27 -22.45
N ALA A 198 11.63 20.44 -22.38
CA ALA A 198 12.79 20.65 -21.50
C ALA A 198 12.48 20.44 -20.01
N SER A 199 11.25 20.76 -19.57
CA SER A 199 10.83 20.51 -18.19
C SER A 199 10.44 19.06 -17.91
N LEU A 200 10.00 18.31 -18.93
CA LEU A 200 9.74 16.88 -18.83
C LEU A 200 11.06 16.09 -18.78
N ASP A 201 11.98 16.39 -19.71
CA ASP A 201 13.31 15.77 -19.76
C ASP A 201 14.04 15.96 -18.42
N ALA A 202 14.02 17.17 -17.86
CA ALA A 202 14.60 17.47 -16.55
C ALA A 202 13.94 16.71 -15.39
N LYS A 203 12.61 16.53 -15.42
CA LYS A 203 11.88 15.70 -14.45
C LYS A 203 12.29 14.23 -14.54
N GLU A 204 12.49 13.71 -15.74
CA GLU A 204 12.90 12.32 -15.97
C GLU A 204 14.35 12.10 -15.53
N GLU A 205 15.27 13.00 -15.91
CA GLU A 205 16.68 12.99 -15.49
C GLU A 205 16.80 13.00 -13.95
N THR A 206 16.04 13.87 -13.28
CA THR A 206 16.11 14.04 -11.82
C THR A 206 15.25 13.05 -11.02
N HIS A 207 14.45 12.19 -11.67
CA HIS A 207 13.46 11.34 -11.00
C HIS A 207 14.06 10.44 -9.91
N ALA A 208 15.24 9.87 -10.18
CA ALA A 208 15.96 9.03 -9.21
C ALA A 208 16.41 9.82 -7.96
N ALA A 209 16.83 11.08 -8.14
CA ALA A 209 17.23 11.95 -7.03
C ALA A 209 16.02 12.36 -6.18
N TYR A 210 14.89 12.68 -6.83
CA TYR A 210 13.61 12.93 -6.16
C TYR A 210 13.14 11.73 -5.31
N GLU A 211 13.13 10.53 -5.89
CA GLU A 211 12.70 9.31 -5.19
C GLU A 211 13.66 8.89 -4.06
N ARG A 212 14.96 9.22 -4.18
CA ARG A 212 15.91 9.09 -3.07
C ARG A 212 15.59 10.10 -1.96
N LEU A 213 15.45 11.38 -2.28
CA LEU A 213 15.12 12.45 -1.33
C LEU A 213 13.85 12.14 -0.51
N ARG A 214 12.79 11.64 -1.15
CA ARG A 214 11.52 11.31 -0.49
C ARG A 214 11.64 10.20 0.57
N LYS A 215 12.72 9.41 0.56
CA LYS A 215 12.99 8.31 1.49
C LYS A 215 14.02 8.66 2.59
N LEU A 216 14.67 9.81 2.50
CA LEU A 216 15.70 10.24 3.46
C LEU A 216 15.12 11.16 4.54
N PRO A 217 15.63 11.11 5.79
CA PRO A 217 15.30 12.12 6.78
C PRO A 217 15.96 13.48 6.40
N PRO A 218 15.41 14.63 6.82
CA PRO A 218 15.85 15.94 6.33
C PRO A 218 17.31 16.31 6.62
N ASP A 219 17.91 15.71 7.65
CA ASP A 219 19.28 15.91 8.13
C ASP A 219 20.30 14.95 7.48
N HIS A 220 19.86 14.04 6.60
CA HIS A 220 20.74 13.08 5.95
C HIS A 220 21.75 13.77 5.01
N ALA A 221 23.02 13.37 5.06
CA ALA A 221 24.12 14.03 4.34
C ALA A 221 23.87 14.21 2.84
N GLU A 222 23.27 13.20 2.18
CA GLU A 222 22.92 13.24 0.74
C GLU A 222 21.87 14.31 0.38
N VAL A 223 21.03 14.79 1.32
CA VAL A 223 19.87 15.65 1.00
C VAL A 223 20.30 16.96 0.35
N ARG A 224 21.39 17.58 0.83
CA ARG A 224 21.94 18.81 0.25
C ARG A 224 22.33 18.61 -1.21
N ASP A 225 23.01 17.50 -1.50
CA ASP A 225 23.65 17.26 -2.80
C ASP A 225 22.61 16.82 -3.84
N LEU A 226 21.64 15.98 -3.46
CA LEU A 226 20.50 15.62 -4.31
C LEU A 226 19.63 16.84 -4.64
N ARG A 227 19.39 17.73 -3.67
CA ARG A 227 18.67 19.00 -3.93
C ARG A 227 19.47 19.96 -4.82
N ALA A 228 20.80 20.01 -4.64
CA ALA A 228 21.67 20.82 -5.49
C ALA A 228 21.67 20.32 -6.95
N TYR A 229 21.68 19.00 -7.15
CA TYR A 229 21.55 18.40 -8.48
C TYR A 229 20.21 18.74 -9.15
N GLN A 230 19.07 18.59 -8.45
CA GLN A 230 17.76 19.00 -8.98
C GLN A 230 17.73 20.48 -9.40
N ARG A 231 18.33 21.37 -8.58
CA ARG A 231 18.49 22.80 -8.92
C ARG A 231 19.36 23.02 -10.16
N GLU A 232 20.48 22.30 -10.28
CA GLU A 232 21.40 22.48 -11.41
C GLU A 232 20.75 22.08 -12.74
N VAL A 233 20.01 20.97 -12.77
CA VAL A 233 19.23 20.56 -13.95
C VAL A 233 18.11 21.57 -14.21
N THR A 234 17.33 21.91 -13.17
CA THR A 234 16.18 22.82 -13.28
C THR A 234 16.56 24.23 -13.75
N ALA A 235 17.73 24.75 -13.36
CA ALA A 235 18.21 26.07 -13.76
C ALA A 235 18.51 26.19 -15.27
N LYS A 236 18.58 25.08 -16.01
CA LYS A 236 18.83 25.03 -17.45
C LYS A 236 17.53 25.10 -18.28
N ILE A 237 16.37 24.92 -17.64
CA ILE A 237 15.06 24.90 -18.31
C ILE A 237 14.64 26.33 -18.70
N PRO A 238 14.34 26.63 -19.98
CA PRO A 238 13.77 27.91 -20.36
C PRO A 238 12.40 28.10 -19.70
N MET A 239 12.12 29.31 -19.20
CA MET A 239 10.80 29.64 -18.67
C MET A 239 9.87 30.02 -19.83
N PRO A 240 8.74 29.31 -20.04
CA PRO A 240 7.81 29.63 -21.12
C PRO A 240 7.20 31.02 -20.92
N PRO A 241 6.93 31.79 -21.98
CA PRO A 241 6.20 33.05 -21.88
C PRO A 241 4.88 32.87 -21.12
N GLY A 242 4.57 33.76 -20.17
CA GLY A 242 3.34 33.68 -19.38
C GLY A 242 3.26 32.55 -18.34
N ALA A 243 4.27 31.69 -18.20
CA ALA A 243 4.21 30.52 -17.33
C ALA A 243 3.99 30.83 -15.83
N LEU A 244 4.29 32.05 -15.38
CA LEU A 244 4.05 32.50 -14.01
C LEU A 244 2.60 32.96 -13.77
N ASP A 245 1.91 33.37 -14.83
CA ASP A 245 0.59 34.02 -14.79
C ASP A 245 -0.57 33.03 -15.03
N ILE A 246 -0.25 31.76 -15.29
CA ILE A 246 -1.22 30.67 -15.46
C ILE A 246 -2.13 30.58 -14.24
N SER A 247 -3.42 30.74 -14.49
CA SER A 247 -4.51 30.59 -13.51
C SER A 247 -5.63 29.75 -14.10
N ILE A 248 -6.30 28.98 -13.24
CA ILE A 248 -7.48 28.18 -13.59
C ILE A 248 -8.67 28.85 -12.90
N SER A 249 -9.76 29.06 -13.65
CA SER A 249 -11.01 29.66 -13.15
C SER A 249 -11.91 28.66 -12.40
#